data_AF-E6UDL2-F1
#
_entry.id   AF-E6UDL2-F1
#
_cell.length_a   1.000
_cell.length_b   1.000
_cell.length_c   1.000
_cell.angle_alpha   90.00
_cell.angle_beta   90.00
_cell.angle_gamma   90.00
#
_symmetry.space_group_name_H-M   'P 1'
#
loop_
_entity.id
_entity.type
_entity.pdbx_description
1 polymer ?
#
loop_
_entity_poly.entity_id
_entity_poly.type
_entity_poly.pdbx_seq_one_letter_code
_entity_poly.pdbx_strand_id
1 'polypeptide(L)'
;MTLIKDEAFEKLYEQYDEGVIEYFIMKSDKPYDGEKSHRNAVLFPKGVQDTEIYSWSHDWSEYFDDGNEWWGCMYHTVYDRAMDRFTVIAASATD
;
A
#
# COMPACT_ATOMS: atom_id res chain seq x y z
N MET A 1 4.39 0.69 18.20
CA MET A 1 4.14 1.66 17.11
C MET A 1 3.83 2.99 17.80
N THR A 2 4.71 3.98 17.69
CA THR A 2 4.42 5.32 18.20
C THR A 2 3.83 6.09 17.03
N LEU A 3 2.53 6.40 17.10
CA LEU A 3 1.92 7.34 16.17
C LEU A 3 2.61 8.69 16.40
N ILE A 4 3.43 9.13 15.47
CA ILE A 4 4.03 10.47 15.54
C ILE A 4 2.94 11.41 15.02
N LYS A 5 2.36 12.18 15.93
CA LYS A 5 1.48 13.30 15.55
C LYS A 5 2.37 14.42 15.03
N ASP A 6 2.20 14.76 13.76
CA ASP A 6 2.89 15.87 13.11
C ASP A 6 1.87 16.98 12.84
N GLU A 7 2.04 18.14 13.48
CA GLU A 7 1.09 19.27 13.38
C GLU A 7 0.99 19.86 11.97
N ALA A 8 2.05 19.77 11.15
CA ALA A 8 1.98 20.20 9.76
C ALA A 8 1.07 19.29 8.96
N PHE A 9 0.94 18.03 9.39
CA PHE A 9 0.13 17.04 8.73
C PHE A 9 -1.35 17.12 9.05
N GLU A 10 -1.68 17.29 10.32
CA GLU A 10 -3.07 17.46 10.77
C GLU A 10 -3.73 18.63 10.01
N LYS A 11 -2.99 19.72 9.79
CA LYS A 11 -3.44 20.88 9.00
C LYS A 11 -3.64 20.59 7.51
N LEU A 12 -2.89 19.64 6.95
CA LEU A 12 -3.08 19.21 5.57
C LEU A 12 -4.30 18.29 5.46
N TYR A 13 -4.51 17.43 6.46
CA TYR A 13 -5.62 16.48 6.52
C TYR A 13 -6.99 17.18 6.58
N GLU A 14 -7.12 18.23 7.39
CA GLU A 14 -8.34 19.03 7.52
C GLU A 14 -8.80 19.73 6.23
N GLN A 15 -7.98 19.74 5.17
CA GLN A 15 -8.30 20.38 3.88
C GLN A 15 -8.98 19.44 2.88
N TYR A 16 -9.13 18.16 3.20
CA TYR A 16 -9.75 17.16 2.32
C TYR A 16 -11.11 16.73 2.90
N ASP A 17 -12.18 16.94 2.14
CA ASP A 17 -13.57 16.60 2.54
C ASP A 17 -13.83 15.09 2.66
N GLU A 18 -13.03 14.27 1.97
CA GLU A 18 -13.09 12.82 2.03
C GLU A 18 -11.68 12.27 2.29
N GLY A 19 -11.53 11.55 3.41
CA GLY A 19 -10.26 10.98 3.82
C GLY A 19 -9.83 9.84 2.89
N VAL A 20 -8.91 10.12 1.97
CA VAL A 20 -8.32 9.10 1.08
C VAL A 20 -6.80 9.17 1.07
N ILE A 21 -6.15 9.37 2.22
CA ILE A 21 -4.73 9.01 2.36
C ILE A 21 -4.48 8.54 3.81
N GLU A 22 -4.49 7.23 4.04
CA GLU A 22 -3.79 6.65 5.20
C GLU A 22 -2.29 6.72 4.92
N TYR A 23 -1.67 7.85 5.26
CA TYR A 23 -0.23 7.88 5.35
C TYR A 23 0.16 7.17 6.65
N PHE A 24 1.16 6.30 6.56
CA PHE A 24 1.82 5.79 7.75
C PHE A 24 3.22 6.40 7.74
N ILE A 25 3.52 7.29 8.69
CA ILE A 25 4.91 7.70 8.92
C ILE A 25 5.60 6.51 9.57
N MET A 26 6.12 5.61 8.73
CA MET A 26 6.85 4.43 9.17
C MET A 26 8.32 4.79 9.31
N LYS A 27 8.78 4.83 10.54
CA LYS A 27 10.20 4.86 10.83
C LYS A 27 10.77 3.48 10.53
N SER A 28 11.54 3.37 9.46
CA SER A 28 12.38 2.20 9.17
C SER A 28 13.69 2.32 9.95
N ASP A 29 14.11 1.23 10.60
CA ASP A 29 15.44 1.14 11.24
C ASP A 29 16.56 0.84 10.22
N LYS A 30 16.20 0.62 8.95
CA LYS A 30 17.13 0.38 7.83
C LYS A 30 17.45 1.70 7.10
N PRO A 31 18.65 1.83 6.50
CA PRO A 31 19.01 3.00 5.70
C PRO A 31 18.00 3.29 4.59
N TYR A 32 17.84 4.57 4.27
CA TYR A 32 17.05 5.00 3.12
C TYR A 32 17.74 4.58 1.81
N ASP A 33 16.98 3.93 0.94
CA ASP A 33 17.37 3.42 -0.38
C ASP A 33 16.24 3.73 -1.38
N GLY A 34 15.84 5.01 -1.42
CA GLY A 34 14.80 5.48 -2.33
C GLY A 34 13.46 4.75 -2.19
N GLU A 35 12.79 4.59 -3.33
CA GLU A 35 11.49 3.92 -3.45
C GLU A 35 11.48 2.51 -2.85
N LYS A 36 12.58 1.75 -3.02
CA LYS A 36 12.69 0.39 -2.50
C LYS A 36 12.60 0.34 -0.98
N SER A 37 13.31 1.23 -0.30
CA SER A 37 13.22 1.33 1.16
C SER A 37 11.84 1.79 1.63
N HIS A 38 11.18 2.68 0.87
CA HIS A 38 9.83 3.15 1.17
C HIS A 38 8.81 2.02 1.03
N ARG A 39 8.79 1.31 -0.11
CA ARG A 39 7.92 0.15 -0.34
C ARG A 39 8.10 -0.91 0.74
N ASN A 40 9.34 -1.21 1.13
CA ASN A 40 9.61 -2.18 2.19
C ASN A 40 9.14 -1.70 3.56
N ALA A 41 9.29 -0.42 3.88
CA ALA A 41 8.76 0.13 5.13
C ALA A 41 7.22 0.04 5.16
N VAL A 42 6.56 0.32 4.02
CA VAL A 42 5.10 0.25 3.88
C VAL A 42 4.57 -1.16 3.96
N LEU A 43 5.07 -2.05 3.11
CA LEU A 43 4.50 -3.38 2.93
C LEU A 43 5.03 -4.38 3.96
N PHE A 44 6.30 -4.25 4.36
CA PHE A 44 7.02 -5.25 5.15
C PHE A 44 7.80 -4.63 6.33
N PRO A 45 7.15 -3.82 7.20
CA PRO A 45 7.81 -3.10 8.28
C PRO A 45 8.50 -4.02 9.30
N LYS A 46 8.05 -5.29 9.41
CA LYS A 46 8.63 -6.32 10.29
C LYS A 46 9.41 -7.42 9.54
N GLY A 47 9.59 -7.28 8.24
CA GLY A 47 10.10 -8.34 7.37
C GLY A 47 8.97 -9.08 6.65
N VAL A 48 9.32 -10.15 5.93
CA VAL A 48 8.41 -10.92 5.06
C VAL A 48 8.09 -12.32 5.60
N GLN A 49 8.68 -12.70 6.74
CA GLN A 49 8.63 -14.07 7.27
C GLN A 49 7.21 -14.48 7.64
N ASP A 50 6.43 -13.52 8.15
CA ASP A 50 5.04 -13.69 8.59
C ASP A 50 4.05 -13.04 7.59
N THR A 51 4.47 -12.91 6.34
CA THR A 51 3.65 -12.29 5.27
C THR A 51 3.17 -13.32 4.26
N GLU A 52 1.87 -13.30 3.99
CA GLU A 52 1.23 -14.11 2.96
C GLU A 52 0.71 -13.22 1.84
N ILE A 53 0.98 -13.62 0.60
CA ILE A 53 0.54 -12.90 -0.60
C ILE A 53 -0.34 -13.83 -1.42
N TYR A 54 -1.56 -13.39 -1.69
CA TYR A 54 -2.50 -14.09 -2.57
C TYR A 54 -2.71 -13.29 -3.84
N SER A 55 -2.73 -13.99 -4.96
CA SER A 55 -3.11 -13.46 -6.27
C SER A 55 -4.51 -13.92 -6.59
N TRP A 56 -5.34 -13.02 -7.09
CA TRP A 56 -6.70 -13.33 -7.48
C TRP A 56 -6.94 -12.99 -8.95
N SER A 57 -8.01 -13.57 -9.51
CA SER A 57 -8.55 -13.07 -10.78
C SER A 57 -9.03 -11.62 -10.62
N HIS A 58 -8.94 -10.88 -11.70
CA HIS A 58 -9.40 -9.50 -11.85
C HIS A 58 -10.59 -9.40 -12.82
N ASP A 59 -11.17 -10.52 -13.26
CA ASP A 59 -12.23 -10.56 -14.29
C ASP A 59 -13.63 -10.20 -13.76
N TRP A 60 -13.69 -9.76 -12.50
CA TRP A 60 -14.93 -9.50 -11.79
C TRP A 60 -15.30 -8.01 -11.74
N SER A 61 -14.46 -7.12 -12.24
CA SER A 61 -14.66 -5.66 -12.20
C SER A 61 -14.16 -4.96 -13.45
N GLU A 62 -14.96 -4.03 -13.97
CA GLU A 62 -14.63 -3.19 -15.12
C GLU A 62 -13.41 -2.27 -14.88
N TYR A 63 -13.01 -2.06 -13.62
CA TYR A 63 -11.78 -1.34 -13.28
C TYR A 63 -10.53 -1.92 -13.97
N PHE A 64 -10.53 -3.23 -14.25
CA PHE A 64 -9.42 -3.93 -14.86
C PHE A 64 -9.53 -4.04 -16.39
N ASP A 65 -10.59 -3.56 -17.01
CA ASP A 65 -10.85 -3.82 -18.44
C ASP A 65 -9.75 -3.25 -19.33
N ASP A 66 -9.38 -1.99 -19.13
CA ASP A 66 -8.30 -1.36 -19.89
C ASP A 66 -6.97 -2.10 -19.64
N GLY A 67 -6.59 -2.36 -18.39
CA GLY A 67 -5.35 -3.09 -18.13
C GLY A 67 -5.34 -4.51 -18.71
N ASN A 68 -6.48 -5.19 -18.76
CA ASN A 68 -6.61 -6.52 -19.37
C ASN A 68 -6.45 -6.47 -20.90
N GLU A 69 -6.84 -5.37 -21.55
CA GLU A 69 -6.68 -5.17 -22.99
C GLU A 69 -5.27 -4.69 -23.36
N TRP A 70 -4.66 -3.87 -22.51
CA TRP A 70 -3.43 -3.14 -22.83
C TRP A 70 -2.21 -3.69 -22.08
N TRP A 71 -1.83 -3.04 -20.97
CA TRP A 71 -0.50 -3.16 -20.36
C TRP A 71 -0.43 -4.12 -19.16
N GLY A 72 -1.58 -4.67 -18.75
CA GLY A 72 -1.71 -5.68 -17.70
C GLY A 72 -2.45 -5.21 -16.46
N CYS A 73 -2.93 -6.20 -15.71
CA CYS A 73 -3.59 -6.02 -14.42
C CYS A 73 -2.92 -6.86 -13.34
N MET A 74 -3.08 -6.42 -12.09
CA MET A 74 -2.83 -7.25 -10.93
C MET A 74 -3.85 -6.96 -9.83
N TYR A 75 -4.24 -8.02 -9.13
CA TYR A 75 -5.00 -7.92 -7.90
C TYR A 75 -4.42 -8.88 -6.87
N HIS A 76 -3.79 -8.31 -5.86
CA HIS A 76 -3.14 -9.05 -4.78
C HIS A 76 -3.65 -8.61 -3.43
N THR A 77 -3.68 -9.56 -2.50
CA THR A 77 -3.88 -9.26 -1.09
C THR A 77 -2.66 -9.71 -0.31
N VAL A 78 -2.12 -8.81 0.49
CA VAL A 78 -0.96 -9.03 1.35
C VAL A 78 -1.44 -9.02 2.80
N TYR A 79 -1.29 -10.16 3.48
CA TYR A 79 -1.59 -10.27 4.90
C TYR A 79 -0.28 -10.37 5.69
N ASP A 80 0.01 -9.35 6.50
CA ASP A 80 1.14 -9.32 7.41
C ASP A 80 0.64 -9.69 8.82
N ARG A 81 0.92 -10.93 9.25
CA ARG A 81 0.51 -11.43 10.56
C ARG A 81 1.28 -10.80 11.71
N ALA A 82 2.51 -10.33 11.48
CA ALA A 82 3.31 -9.68 12.52
C ALA A 82 2.74 -8.31 12.88
N MET A 83 1.99 -7.69 11.95
CA MET A 83 1.32 -6.40 12.12
C MET A 83 -0.19 -6.52 12.28
N ASP A 84 -0.77 -7.72 12.14
CA ASP A 84 -2.22 -7.96 12.03
C ASP A 84 -2.88 -7.02 10.99
N ARG A 85 -2.25 -6.91 9.82
CA ARG A 85 -2.61 -5.93 8.79
C ARG A 85 -2.88 -6.60 7.45
N PHE A 86 -4.01 -6.25 6.84
CA PHE A 86 -4.41 -6.70 5.52
C PHE A 86 -4.34 -5.53 4.52
N THR A 87 -3.57 -5.70 3.46
CA THR A 87 -3.38 -4.69 2.41
C THR A 87 -3.84 -5.26 1.07
N VAL A 88 -4.63 -4.49 0.33
CA VAL A 88 -5.04 -4.82 -1.04
C VAL A 88 -4.22 -3.99 -2.01
N ILE A 89 -3.65 -4.65 -3.03
CA ILE A 89 -2.94 -4.02 -4.13
C ILE A 89 -3.71 -4.34 -5.40
N ALA A 90 -4.39 -3.33 -5.95
CA ALA A 90 -5.04 -3.39 -7.25
C ALA A 90 -4.31 -2.44 -8.20
N ALA A 91 -3.99 -2.91 -9.41
CA ALA A 91 -3.48 -2.04 -10.46
C ALA A 91 -4.03 -2.49 -11.82
N SER A 92 -4.36 -1.49 -12.64
CA SER A 92 -4.81 -1.62 -14.02
C SER A 92 -4.03 -0.59 -14.82
N ALA A 93 -3.17 -1.04 -15.74
CA ALA A 93 -2.27 -0.16 -16.46
C ALA A 93 -2.90 0.24 -17.81
N THR A 94 -3.07 1.54 -18.02
CA THR A 94 -3.59 2.14 -19.26
C THR A 94 -2.49 2.97 -19.94
N ASP A 95 -2.64 3.21 -21.25
CA ASP A 95 -1.80 4.16 -22.01
C ASP A 95 -2.03 5.62 -21.57
#